data_AF-A0A9L0RNK6-F1
#
_entry.id   AF-A0A9L0RNK6-F1
#
_cell.length_a   1.000
_cell.length_b   1.000
_cell.length_c   1.000
_cell.angle_alpha   90.00
_cell.angle_beta   90.00
_cell.angle_gamma   90.00
#
_symmetry.space_group_name_H-M   'P 1'
#
loop_
_entity.id
_entity.type
_entity.pdbx_description
1 polymer ?
#
loop_
_entity_poly.entity_id
_entity_poly.type
_entity_poly.pdbx_seq_one_letter_code
_entity_poly.pdbx_strand_id
1 'polypeptide(L)'
;MDSQKEALQRIISTLASKNDEIQNFIDTLNQTLKGVQENSSNILSELDEEFDSLYSILDEVKESMVNSIKQEQARKSQELQSQLSQCNNALENSEELLEFATRSLDIKEPEEFSKVWCGGLSLSTGMQVPSAVRTLQKSENGMTGSASSLNTVPQ
;
A
#
# COMPACT_ATOMS: atom_id res chain seq x y z
N MET A 1 -44.11 -32.80 -92.54
CA MET A 1 -44.64 -31.79 -91.60
C MET A 1 -44.55 -32.31 -90.16
N ASP A 2 -44.89 -33.57 -89.91
CA ASP A 2 -44.82 -34.19 -88.57
C ASP A 2 -43.40 -34.32 -87.98
N SER A 3 -42.40 -34.68 -88.80
CA SER A 3 -41.00 -34.79 -88.34
C SER A 3 -40.41 -33.49 -87.78
N GLN A 4 -40.77 -32.34 -88.38
CA GLN A 4 -40.36 -31.02 -87.91
C GLN A 4 -41.04 -30.66 -86.58
N LYS A 5 -42.31 -31.06 -86.41
CA LYS A 5 -43.07 -30.84 -85.18
C LYS A 5 -42.51 -31.66 -84.01
N GLU A 6 -42.14 -32.93 -84.25
CA GLU A 6 -41.46 -33.75 -83.25
C GLU A 6 -40.07 -33.22 -82.86
N ALA A 7 -39.31 -32.72 -83.83
CA ALA A 7 -38.01 -32.11 -83.55
C ALA A 7 -38.16 -30.86 -82.66
N LEU A 8 -39.14 -30.01 -82.96
CA LEU A 8 -39.45 -28.84 -82.14
C LEU A 8 -39.90 -29.24 -80.73
N GLN A 9 -40.74 -30.26 -80.59
CA GLN A 9 -41.15 -30.78 -79.28
C GLN A 9 -39.97 -31.27 -78.44
N ARG A 10 -39.01 -31.98 -79.05
CA ARG A 10 -37.76 -32.38 -78.35
C ARG A 10 -36.96 -31.17 -77.89
N ILE A 11 -36.82 -30.14 -78.73
CA ILE A 11 -36.11 -28.90 -78.38
C ILE A 11 -36.80 -28.21 -77.20
N ILE A 12 -38.14 -28.10 -77.23
CA ILE A 12 -38.92 -27.50 -76.14
C ILE A 12 -38.69 -28.26 -74.83
N SER A 13 -38.77 -29.59 -74.85
CA SER A 13 -38.53 -30.41 -73.65
C SER A 13 -37.11 -30.24 -73.10
N THR A 14 -36.09 -30.16 -73.97
CA THR A 14 -34.71 -29.91 -73.55
C THR A 14 -34.55 -28.52 -72.94
N LEU A 15 -35.14 -27.49 -73.54
CA LEU A 15 -35.08 -26.12 -73.00
C LEU A 15 -35.80 -26.01 -71.65
N ALA A 16 -36.96 -26.66 -71.50
CA ALA A 16 -37.68 -26.72 -70.23
C ALA A 16 -36.81 -27.38 -69.13
N SER A 17 -36.24 -28.55 -69.42
CA SER A 17 -35.32 -29.24 -68.50
C SER A 17 -34.10 -28.38 -68.15
N LYS A 18 -33.53 -27.65 -69.11
CA LYS A 18 -32.39 -26.76 -68.86
C LYS A 18 -32.76 -25.53 -68.03
N ASN A 19 -33.95 -24.99 -68.22
CA ASN A 19 -34.46 -23.91 -67.37
C ASN A 19 -34.66 -24.39 -65.93
N ASP A 20 -35.19 -25.59 -65.72
CA ASP A 20 -35.37 -26.16 -64.38
C ASP A 20 -34.01 -26.39 -63.69
N GLU A 21 -33.01 -26.89 -64.42
CA GLU A 21 -31.63 -27.04 -63.92
C GLU A 21 -31.03 -25.68 -63.52
N ILE A 22 -31.21 -24.64 -64.34
CA ILE A 22 -30.72 -23.28 -64.05
C ILE A 22 -31.41 -22.72 -62.81
N GLN A 23 -32.73 -22.93 -62.67
CA GLN A 23 -33.47 -22.44 -61.50
C GLN A 23 -32.98 -23.11 -60.21
N ASN A 24 -32.78 -24.43 -60.22
CA ASN A 24 -32.20 -25.15 -59.07
C ASN A 24 -30.78 -24.67 -58.73
N PHE A 25 -29.98 -24.35 -59.74
CA PHE A 25 -28.65 -23.81 -59.54
C PHE A 25 -28.68 -22.40 -58.92
N ILE A 26 -29.60 -21.54 -59.37
CA ILE A 26 -29.85 -20.22 -58.78
C ILE A 26 -30.23 -20.35 -57.30
N ASP A 27 -31.13 -21.28 -56.97
CA ASP A 27 -31.57 -21.49 -55.58
C ASP A 27 -30.41 -21.96 -54.69
N THR A 28 -29.55 -22.84 -55.23
CA THR A 28 -28.33 -23.29 -54.54
C THR A 28 -27.34 -22.14 -54.31
N LEU A 29 -27.15 -21.27 -55.30
CA LEU A 29 -26.30 -20.08 -55.17
C LEU A 29 -26.85 -19.11 -54.12
N ASN A 30 -28.16 -18.89 -54.09
CA ASN A 30 -28.81 -18.02 -53.11
C ASN A 30 -28.65 -18.58 -51.68
N GLN A 31 -28.83 -19.89 -51.48
CA GLN A 31 -28.57 -20.52 -50.19
C GLN A 31 -27.10 -20.41 -49.78
N THR A 32 -26.17 -20.64 -50.70
CA THR A 32 -24.74 -20.52 -50.44
C THR A 32 -24.37 -19.09 -50.03
N LEU A 33 -24.86 -18.10 -50.77
CA LEU A 33 -24.65 -16.68 -50.47
C LEU A 33 -25.17 -16.33 -49.07
N LYS A 34 -26.39 -16.77 -48.75
CA LYS A 34 -26.99 -16.56 -47.43
C LYS A 34 -26.12 -17.18 -46.32
N GLY A 35 -25.64 -18.41 -46.53
CA GLY A 35 -24.76 -19.08 -45.58
C GLY A 35 -23.45 -18.33 -45.34
N VAL A 36 -22.84 -17.78 -46.39
CA VAL A 36 -21.63 -16.94 -46.26
C VAL A 36 -21.93 -15.65 -45.51
N GLN A 37 -23.06 -15.00 -45.78
CA GLN A 37 -23.46 -13.77 -45.09
C GLN A 37 -23.71 -14.00 -43.60
N GLU A 38 -24.44 -15.06 -43.25
CA GLU A 38 -24.69 -15.43 -41.85
C GLU A 38 -23.39 -15.80 -41.12
N ASN A 39 -22.53 -16.61 -41.75
CA ASN A 39 -21.23 -16.96 -41.17
C ASN A 39 -20.36 -15.73 -40.91
N SER A 40 -20.26 -14.82 -41.88
CA SER A 40 -19.50 -13.58 -41.73
C SER A 40 -20.06 -12.71 -40.61
N SER A 41 -21.39 -12.60 -40.49
CA SER A 41 -22.03 -11.83 -39.43
C SER A 41 -21.75 -12.43 -38.05
N ASN A 42 -21.80 -13.76 -37.92
CA ASN A 42 -21.56 -14.45 -36.66
C ASN A 42 -20.11 -14.27 -36.20
N ILE A 43 -19.13 -14.48 -37.09
CA ILE A 43 -17.71 -14.34 -36.75
C ILE A 43 -17.38 -12.89 -36.37
N LEU A 44 -17.98 -11.89 -37.01
CA LEU A 44 -17.81 -10.49 -36.63
C LEU A 44 -18.37 -10.21 -35.23
N SER A 45 -19.55 -10.74 -34.90
CA SER A 45 -20.13 -10.62 -33.57
C SER A 45 -19.27 -11.29 -32.49
N GLU A 46 -18.80 -12.51 -32.74
CA GLU A 46 -17.91 -13.23 -31.82
C GLU A 46 -16.61 -12.44 -31.58
N LEU A 47 -16.05 -11.83 -32.64
CA LEU A 47 -14.85 -11.00 -32.51
C LEU A 47 -15.11 -9.75 -31.66
N ASP A 48 -16.24 -9.07 -31.87
CA ASP A 48 -16.62 -7.89 -31.08
C ASP A 48 -16.80 -8.26 -29.59
N GLU A 49 -17.44 -9.40 -29.29
CA GLU A 49 -17.60 -9.91 -27.92
C GLU A 49 -16.25 -10.20 -27.23
N GLU A 50 -15.28 -10.77 -27.96
CA GLU A 50 -13.93 -11.00 -27.44
C GLU A 50 -13.21 -9.67 -27.13
N PHE A 51 -13.38 -8.64 -27.97
CA PHE A 51 -12.82 -7.32 -27.69
C PHE A 51 -13.47 -6.65 -26.48
N ASP A 52 -14.79 -6.76 -26.32
CA ASP A 52 -15.50 -6.25 -25.14
C ASP A 52 -15.01 -6.92 -23.85
N SER A 53 -14.78 -8.25 -23.90
CA SER A 53 -14.17 -9.00 -22.80
C SER A 53 -12.76 -8.48 -22.47
N LEU A 54 -11.92 -8.26 -23.48
CA LEU A 54 -10.57 -7.71 -23.29
C LEU A 54 -10.60 -6.30 -22.68
N TYR A 55 -11.55 -5.45 -23.09
CA TYR A 55 -11.71 -4.12 -22.50
C TYR A 55 -12.12 -4.19 -21.02
N SER A 56 -13.02 -5.11 -20.67
CA SER A 56 -13.42 -5.31 -19.27
C SER A 56 -12.22 -5.73 -18.40
N ILE A 57 -11.44 -6.71 -18.86
CA ILE A 57 -10.24 -7.18 -18.15
C ILE A 57 -9.23 -6.03 -17.99
N LEU A 58 -9.03 -5.23 -19.04
CA LEU A 58 -8.10 -4.10 -19.01
C LEU A 58 -8.53 -3.05 -17.97
N ASP A 59 -9.84 -2.75 -17.90
CA ASP A 59 -10.36 -1.78 -16.92
C ASP A 59 -10.26 -2.32 -15.49
N GLU A 60 -10.58 -3.59 -15.25
CA GLU A 60 -10.40 -4.25 -13.95
C GLU A 60 -8.95 -4.20 -13.46
N VAL A 61 -7.98 -4.51 -14.34
CA VAL A 61 -6.55 -4.45 -14.01
C VAL A 61 -6.12 -3.01 -13.70
N LYS A 62 -6.58 -2.05 -14.51
CA LYS A 62 -6.31 -0.63 -14.29
C LYS A 62 -6.84 -0.17 -12.94
N GLU A 63 -8.09 -0.50 -12.60
CA GLU A 63 -8.68 -0.16 -11.30
C GLU A 63 -7.91 -0.79 -10.14
N SER A 64 -7.53 -2.07 -10.27
CA SER A 64 -6.72 -2.78 -9.28
C SER A 64 -5.37 -2.10 -9.02
N MET A 65 -4.66 -1.69 -10.08
CA MET A 65 -3.39 -0.96 -9.96
C MET A 65 -3.58 0.41 -9.29
N VAL A 66 -4.61 1.16 -9.69
CA VAL A 66 -4.94 2.46 -9.09
C VAL A 66 -5.23 2.32 -7.60
N ASN A 67 -6.02 1.31 -7.22
CA ASN A 67 -6.35 1.04 -5.83
C ASN A 67 -5.11 0.65 -5.01
N SER A 68 -4.23 -0.18 -5.58
CA SER A 68 -2.96 -0.55 -4.96
C SER A 68 -2.08 0.67 -4.68
N ILE A 69 -1.97 1.60 -5.64
CA ILE A 69 -1.22 2.86 -5.47
C ILE A 69 -1.84 3.72 -4.36
N LYS A 70 -3.17 3.90 -4.37
CA LYS A 70 -3.88 4.68 -3.35
C LYS A 70 -3.68 4.10 -1.94
N GLN A 71 -3.77 2.78 -1.80
CA GLN A 71 -3.55 2.09 -0.53
C GLN A 71 -2.11 2.30 -0.03
N GLU A 72 -1.12 2.15 -0.91
CA GLU A 72 0.28 2.32 -0.54
C GLU A 72 0.61 3.79 -0.19
N GLN A 73 0.02 4.75 -0.89
CA GLN A 73 0.10 6.17 -0.55
C GLN A 73 -0.47 6.45 0.84
N ALA A 74 -1.66 5.92 1.14
CA ALA A 74 -2.32 6.10 2.43
C ALA A 74 -1.48 5.49 3.56
N ARG A 75 -0.98 4.26 3.37
CA ARG A 75 -0.11 3.56 4.32
C ARG A 75 1.14 4.36 4.65
N LYS A 76 1.87 4.83 3.63
CA LYS A 76 3.09 5.64 3.81
C LYS A 76 2.79 6.98 4.51
N SER A 77 1.68 7.62 4.16
CA SER A 77 1.29 8.89 4.78
C SER A 77 0.95 8.70 6.26
N GLN A 78 0.23 7.64 6.61
CA GLN A 78 -0.09 7.30 7.99
C GLN A 78 1.17 6.98 8.81
N GLU A 79 2.10 6.22 8.24
CA GLU A 79 3.38 5.90 8.89
C GLU A 79 4.18 7.18 9.20
N LEU A 80 4.32 8.08 8.22
CA LEU A 80 5.01 9.35 8.42
C LEU A 80 4.32 10.25 9.46
N GLN A 81 2.98 10.29 9.48
CA GLN A 81 2.23 11.02 10.51
C GLN A 81 2.46 10.43 11.91
N SER A 82 2.51 9.10 12.03
CA SER A 82 2.82 8.42 13.29
C SER A 82 4.23 8.77 13.77
N GLN A 83 5.22 8.73 12.88
CA GLN A 83 6.60 9.09 13.19
C GLN A 83 6.72 10.56 13.60
N LEU A 84 6.05 11.47 12.90
CA LEU A 84 6.04 12.89 13.22
C LEU A 84 5.44 13.15 14.62
N SER A 85 4.33 12.47 14.94
CA SER A 85 3.71 12.54 16.27
C SER A 85 4.67 12.05 17.37
N GLN A 86 5.34 10.93 17.15
CA GLN A 86 6.33 10.41 18.10
C GLN A 86 7.51 11.36 18.29
N CYS A 87 8.04 11.93 17.20
CA CYS A 87 9.11 12.92 17.26
C CYS A 87 8.68 14.19 18.00
N ASN A 88 7.46 14.69 17.77
CA ASN A 88 6.95 15.86 18.49
C ASN A 88 6.82 15.58 19.99
N ASN A 89 6.28 14.43 20.39
CA ASN A 89 6.18 14.05 21.79
C ASN A 89 7.58 13.91 22.45
N ALA A 90 8.53 13.31 21.73
CA ALA A 90 9.91 13.19 22.21
C ALA A 90 10.61 14.55 22.35
N LEU A 91 10.35 15.47 21.41
CA LEU A 91 10.85 16.84 21.45
C LEU A 91 10.27 17.60 22.64
N GLU A 92 8.95 17.55 22.84
CA GLU A 92 8.26 18.17 23.99
C GLU A 92 8.84 17.68 25.32
N ASN A 93 8.97 16.36 25.49
CA ASN A 93 9.61 15.79 26.68
C ASN A 93 11.06 16.28 26.86
N SER A 94 11.82 16.40 25.78
CA SER A 94 13.20 16.90 25.82
C SER A 94 13.26 18.38 26.19
N GLU A 95 12.33 19.20 25.70
CA GLU A 95 12.20 20.62 26.04
C GLU A 95 11.82 20.81 27.51
N GLU A 96 10.87 20.02 28.03
CA GLU A 96 10.51 20.02 29.46
C GLU A 96 11.69 19.65 30.35
N LEU A 97 12.44 18.60 29.97
CA LEU A 97 13.65 18.18 30.70
C LEU A 97 14.74 19.26 30.68
N LEU A 98 14.95 19.91 29.54
CA LEU A 98 15.89 21.01 29.41
C LEU A 98 15.49 22.20 30.28
N GLU A 99 14.21 22.55 30.28
CA GLU A 99 13.69 23.63 31.13
C GLU A 99 13.85 23.28 32.61
N PHE A 100 13.53 22.04 33.01
CA PHE A 100 13.73 21.55 34.37
C PHE A 100 15.20 21.56 34.79
N ALA A 101 16.12 21.13 33.92
CA ALA A 101 17.56 21.19 34.15
C ALA A 101 18.04 22.63 34.33
N THR A 102 17.55 23.54 33.48
CA THR A 102 17.89 24.96 33.52
C THR A 102 17.41 25.61 34.82
N ARG A 103 16.13 25.41 35.21
CA ARG A 103 15.60 25.89 36.49
C ARG A 103 16.37 25.33 37.69
N SER A 104 16.83 24.08 37.59
CA SER A 104 17.61 23.47 38.67
C SER A 104 18.96 24.17 38.88
N LEU A 105 19.57 24.73 37.84
CA LEU A 105 20.82 25.51 37.97
C LEU A 105 20.64 26.83 38.74
N ASP A 106 19.42 27.38 38.78
CA ASP A 106 19.13 28.61 39.51
C ASP A 106 18.95 28.40 41.03
N ILE A 107 18.97 27.15 41.50
CA ILE A 107 18.87 26.81 42.93
C ILE A 107 20.15 27.24 43.65
N LYS A 108 20.01 28.18 44.58
CA LYS A 108 21.14 28.74 45.35
C LYS A 108 21.54 27.88 46.55
N GLU A 109 20.61 27.12 47.10
CA GLU A 109 20.83 26.28 48.27
C GLU A 109 21.38 24.90 47.88
N PRO A 110 22.58 24.50 48.37
CA PRO A 110 23.24 23.25 47.96
C PRO A 110 22.44 21.98 48.28
N GLU A 111 21.73 21.97 49.42
CA GLU A 111 20.89 20.85 49.85
C GLU A 111 19.69 20.65 48.94
N GLU A 112 19.03 21.74 48.53
CA GLU A 112 17.89 21.70 47.62
C GLU A 112 18.31 21.31 46.20
N PHE A 113 19.45 21.84 45.73
CA PHE A 113 20.02 21.44 44.44
C PHE A 113 20.33 19.94 44.40
N SER A 114 20.96 19.42 45.45
CA SER A 114 21.28 18.00 45.55
C SER A 114 20.02 17.12 45.57
N LYS A 115 18.92 17.56 46.20
CA LYS A 115 17.64 16.82 46.19
C LYS A 115 17.01 16.79 44.80
N VAL A 116 16.99 17.93 44.10
CA VAL A 116 16.41 18.05 42.75
C VAL A 116 17.25 17.28 41.71
N TRP A 117 18.58 17.31 41.82
CA TRP A 117 19.48 16.58 40.94
C TRP A 117 19.43 15.06 41.14
N CYS A 118 19.57 14.60 42.40
CA CYS A 118 19.58 13.16 42.73
C CYS A 118 18.19 12.51 42.63
N GLY A 119 17.11 13.29 42.83
CA GLY A 119 15.73 12.83 42.72
C GLY A 119 15.20 13.03 41.30
N GLY A 120 14.80 14.26 40.97
CA GLY A 120 14.06 14.58 39.75
C GLY A 120 14.85 14.30 38.47
N LEU A 121 16.04 14.90 38.35
CA LEU A 121 16.83 14.84 37.11
C LEU A 121 17.43 13.46 36.84
N SER A 122 18.00 12.81 37.85
CA SER A 122 18.62 11.50 37.68
C SER A 122 17.58 10.42 37.34
N LEU A 123 16.38 10.49 37.92
CA LEU A 123 15.29 9.57 37.58
C LEU A 123 14.71 9.82 36.18
N SER A 124 14.60 11.08 35.76
CA SER A 124 13.99 11.43 34.47
C SER A 124 14.94 11.27 33.28
N THR A 125 16.25 11.45 33.47
CA THR A 125 17.25 11.39 32.40
C THR A 125 18.15 10.15 32.44
N GLY A 126 18.17 9.42 33.57
CA GLY A 126 19.11 8.31 33.80
C GLY A 126 20.56 8.76 34.01
N MET A 127 20.85 10.06 34.08
CA MET A 127 22.20 10.58 34.28
C MET A 127 22.71 10.29 35.70
N GLN A 128 23.96 9.84 35.79
CA GLN A 128 24.60 9.55 37.07
C GLN A 128 25.03 10.83 37.80
N VAL A 129 24.75 10.87 39.10
CA VAL A 129 25.15 11.99 39.97
C VAL A 129 26.69 12.08 40.05
N PRO A 130 27.30 13.23 39.66
CA PRO A 130 28.73 13.43 39.77
C PRO A 130 29.24 13.23 41.20
N SER A 131 30.43 12.63 41.36
CA SER A 131 31.01 12.30 42.66
C SER A 131 31.11 13.50 43.61
N ALA A 132 31.31 14.71 43.08
CA ALA A 132 31.39 15.96 43.84
C ALA A 132 30.08 16.34 44.57
N VAL A 133 28.91 16.05 43.98
CA VAL A 133 27.60 16.30 44.60
C VAL A 133 27.33 15.24 45.68
N ARG A 134 27.71 13.99 45.42
CA ARG A 134 27.60 12.89 46.39
C ARG A 134 28.43 13.13 47.65
N THR A 135 29.60 13.76 47.51
CA THR A 135 30.45 14.09 48.66
C THR A 135 29.84 15.18 49.55
N LEU A 136 29.09 16.14 48.99
CA LEU A 136 28.40 17.18 49.76
C LEU A 136 27.26 16.60 50.62
N GLN A 137 26.49 15.66 50.07
CA GLN A 137 25.44 14.95 50.83
C GLN A 137 26.04 14.11 51.99
N LYS A 138 27.25 13.58 51.82
CA LYS A 138 27.91 12.74 52.82
C LYS A 138 28.59 13.56 53.93
N SER A 139 29.02 14.80 53.66
CA SER A 139 29.57 15.69 54.68
C SER A 139 28.51 16.23 55.66
N GLU A 140 27.25 16.30 55.25
CA GLU A 140 26.15 16.77 56.11
C GLU A 140 25.60 15.69 57.05
N ASN A 141 25.60 14.43 56.60
CA ASN A 141 25.24 13.27 57.43
C ASN A 141 26.42 12.68 58.23
N GLY A 142 27.56 13.38 58.27
CA GLY A 142 28.84 12.84 58.71
C GLY A 142 29.54 13.69 59.76
N MET A 143 28.85 14.07 60.84
CA MET A 143 29.48 14.71 61.99
C MET A 143 29.01 14.09 63.32
N THR A 144 29.47 12.87 63.63
CA THR A 144 29.74 12.46 65.02
C THR A 144 31.07 11.72 65.04
N GLY A 145 32.16 12.49 65.16
CA GLY A 145 33.48 11.94 65.42
C GLY A 145 33.55 11.34 66.83
N SER A 146 34.40 10.33 66.98
CA SER A 146 35.30 10.23 68.12
C SER A 146 36.47 9.32 67.75
N ALA A 147 37.59 9.96 67.45
CA ALA A 147 38.90 9.40 67.70
C ALA A 147 39.28 9.76 69.14
N SER A 148 39.67 8.78 69.95
CA SER A 148 40.53 9.04 71.10
C SER A 148 41.54 7.91 71.21
N SER A 149 42.79 8.34 71.10
CA SER A 149 44.02 7.60 71.05
C SER A 149 44.58 7.30 72.45
N LEU A 150 45.61 6.45 72.47
CA LEU A 150 46.81 6.44 73.34
C LEU A 150 46.91 5.46 74.56
N ASN A 151 47.98 4.65 74.43
CA ASN A 151 49.04 4.29 75.39
C ASN A 151 48.81 3.19 76.46
N THR A 152 49.46 2.01 76.31
CA THR A 152 50.78 1.52 76.83
C THR A 152 50.63 0.67 78.11
N VAL A 153 50.76 -0.67 78.05
CA VAL A 153 51.96 -1.53 78.38
C VAL A 153 52.17 -1.70 79.91
N PRO A 154 52.69 -2.84 80.46
CA PRO A 154 52.37 -4.27 80.34
C PRO A 154 52.17 -4.95 81.73
N GLN A 155 51.77 -6.23 81.80
CA GLN A 155 52.44 -7.28 82.60
C GLN A 155 51.94 -8.66 82.18
#